data_AF-A0A845XSK7-F1
#
_entry.id   AF-A0A845XSK7-F1
#
_cell.length_a   1.000
_cell.length_b   1.000
_cell.length_c   1.000
_cell.angle_alpha   90.00
_cell.angle_beta   90.00
_cell.angle_gamma   90.00
#
_symmetry.space_group_name_H-M   'P 1'
#
loop_
_entity.id
_entity.type
_entity.pdbx_description
1 polymer ?
#
loop_
_entity_poly.entity_id
_entity_poly.type
_entity_poly.pdbx_seq_one_letter_code
_entity_poly.pdbx_strand_id
1 'polypeptide(L)'
;RVDELVGEKTAVFSSIILSDRTGILVSLPKGEKRLEWINVDSQTLREEINQFRRGLERRRDINYNLKPAQELYKKIIAPFTKYLKSAQIETLVFIQDGILRSIPMAALHDGEKFLVETYAIATTPSLKLTNPQALNRQKLRVLALGLTQESEVNGQGFSALTNVESELKAVETQFPGSKTLLNQDFTQERLEEELAQTVYPILHIATHGQFSAIREDTFLVTGNNDKLTLDDLENTISGVSRKPDSGELLALTACQTAVGDDRAALGLAGIAVRAGVSSALASLWSVNDASTAQLVTEFYANLRRPGVSKAEALRAAQRKLIEAEDTEEINDQYAHPAYWAPFILIGNWL
;
A
#
# COMPACT_ATOMS: atom_id res chain seq x y z
N ARG A 1 -11.04 23.23 4.24
CA ARG A 1 -9.83 23.45 5.10
C ARG A 1 -9.17 22.09 5.33
N VAL A 2 -7.84 21.99 5.46
CA VAL A 2 -7.19 20.73 5.89
C VAL A 2 -7.85 20.18 7.16
N ASP A 3 -8.25 21.09 8.05
CA ASP A 3 -8.91 20.79 9.33
C ASP A 3 -10.30 20.12 9.21
N GLU A 4 -10.96 20.18 8.04
CA GLU A 4 -12.24 19.49 7.78
C GLU A 4 -12.03 18.07 7.22
N LEU A 5 -10.84 17.78 6.69
CA LEU A 5 -10.49 16.51 6.04
C LEU A 5 -9.86 15.51 7.02
N VAL A 6 -9.39 15.99 8.16
CA VAL A 6 -8.78 15.18 9.22
C VAL A 6 -9.88 14.74 10.18
N GLY A 7 -10.26 13.46 10.12
CA GLY A 7 -11.20 12.88 11.07
C GLY A 7 -10.74 13.08 12.52
N GLU A 8 -11.67 12.97 13.48
CA GLU A 8 -11.41 13.32 14.89
C GLU A 8 -10.25 12.53 15.55
N LYS A 9 -9.80 11.44 14.95
CA LYS A 9 -8.72 10.56 15.44
C LYS A 9 -7.58 10.36 14.44
N THR A 10 -7.42 11.27 13.49
CA THR A 10 -6.37 11.21 12.46
C THR A 10 -5.31 12.28 12.71
N ALA A 11 -4.03 11.94 12.60
CA ALA A 11 -2.94 12.90 12.53
C ALA A 11 -2.30 12.87 11.15
N VAL A 12 -2.02 14.04 10.57
CA VAL A 12 -1.40 14.16 9.25
C VAL A 12 0.05 14.62 9.40
N PHE A 13 0.97 13.81 8.90
CA PHE A 13 2.41 14.08 8.87
C PHE A 13 2.80 14.58 7.48
N SER A 14 3.31 15.80 7.38
CA SER A 14 3.90 16.35 6.17
C SER A 14 5.40 16.56 6.35
N SER A 15 6.19 16.24 5.34
CA SER A 15 7.64 16.48 5.36
C SER A 15 8.07 17.53 4.35
N ILE A 16 9.10 18.30 4.67
CA ILE A 16 9.78 19.22 3.74
C ILE A 16 11.28 18.96 3.88
N ILE A 17 11.93 18.55 2.78
CA ILE A 17 13.38 18.30 2.76
C ILE A 17 14.10 19.58 2.33
N LEU A 18 15.03 20.05 3.15
CA LEU A 18 16.01 21.08 2.80
C LEU A 18 17.40 20.42 2.68
N SER A 19 18.39 21.16 2.15
CA SER A 19 19.74 20.62 1.97
C SER A 19 20.39 20.20 3.29
N ASP A 20 20.15 20.95 4.37
CA ASP A 20 20.82 20.84 5.67
C ASP A 20 19.95 20.22 6.78
N ARG A 21 18.64 20.08 6.55
CA ARG A 21 17.67 19.57 7.53
C ARG A 21 16.36 19.16 6.88
N THR A 22 15.56 18.38 7.60
CA THR A 22 14.19 18.03 7.18
C THR A 22 13.18 18.46 8.24
N GLY A 23 12.10 19.14 7.83
CA GLY A 23 11.01 19.52 8.72
C GLY A 23 9.88 18.48 8.68
N ILE A 24 9.42 18.01 9.84
CA ILE A 24 8.25 17.16 9.99
C ILE A 24 7.14 17.98 10.65
N LEU A 25 6.07 18.27 9.90
CA LEU A 25 4.89 18.96 10.37
C LEU A 25 3.78 17.95 10.67
N VAL A 26 3.29 17.94 11.90
CA VAL A 26 2.11 17.17 12.30
C VAL A 26 0.92 18.10 12.46
N SER A 27 -0.15 17.82 11.74
CA SER A 27 -1.47 18.43 11.92
C SER A 27 -2.38 17.46 12.66
N LEU A 28 -2.88 17.89 13.82
CA LEU A 28 -3.77 17.14 14.70
C LEU A 28 -5.23 17.59 14.51
N PRO A 29 -6.20 16.81 15.00
CA PRO A 29 -7.60 17.22 15.04
C PRO A 29 -7.77 18.59 15.72
N LYS A 30 -8.79 19.33 15.32
CA LYS A 30 -9.08 20.70 15.82
C LYS A 30 -8.04 21.76 15.44
N GLY A 31 -7.15 21.46 14.48
CA GLY A 31 -6.25 22.43 13.85
C GLY A 31 -4.94 22.68 14.60
N GLU A 32 -4.63 21.92 15.65
CA GLU A 32 -3.33 22.01 16.33
C GLU A 32 -2.21 21.51 15.39
N LYS A 33 -1.10 22.26 15.34
CA LYS A 33 0.06 21.94 14.51
C LYS A 33 1.35 21.93 15.32
N ARG A 34 2.23 20.99 15.00
CA ARG A 34 3.56 20.82 15.61
C ARG A 34 4.60 20.61 14.52
N LEU A 35 5.73 21.29 14.61
CA LEU A 35 6.83 21.17 13.66
C LEU A 35 8.09 20.79 14.44
N GLU A 36 8.76 19.74 14.00
CA GLU A 36 10.07 19.35 14.51
C GLU A 36 11.07 19.24 13.37
N TRP A 37 12.34 19.52 13.69
CA TRP A 37 13.43 19.50 12.72
C TRP A 37 14.34 18.30 12.95
N ILE A 38 14.55 17.54 11.89
CA ILE A 38 15.63 16.55 11.79
C ILE A 38 16.87 17.31 11.31
N ASN A 39 17.76 17.66 12.24
CA ASN A 39 18.98 18.43 11.97
C ASN A 39 20.11 17.53 11.45
N VAL A 40 19.86 16.90 10.31
CA VAL A 40 20.78 16.06 9.55
C VAL A 40 20.63 16.45 8.08
N ASP A 41 21.75 16.53 7.35
CA ASP A 41 21.72 16.88 5.94
C ASP A 41 20.94 15.83 5.11
N SER A 42 20.42 16.25 3.96
CA SER A 42 19.53 15.41 3.16
C SER A 42 20.19 14.15 2.62
N GLN A 43 21.51 14.16 2.42
CA GLN A 43 22.25 13.01 1.93
C GLN A 43 22.41 11.96 3.03
N THR A 44 22.81 12.38 4.23
CA THR A 44 22.90 11.48 5.39
C THR A 44 21.52 10.87 5.72
N LEU A 45 20.44 11.67 5.73
CA LEU A 45 19.09 11.14 5.98
C LEU A 45 18.66 10.14 4.89
N ARG A 46 19.00 10.40 3.62
CA ARG A 46 18.75 9.47 2.51
C ARG A 46 19.49 8.15 2.71
N GLU A 47 20.72 8.18 3.19
CA GLU A 47 21.51 6.98 3.48
C GLU A 47 20.90 6.17 4.64
N GLU A 48 20.46 6.82 5.71
CA GLU A 48 19.75 6.17 6.82
C GLU A 48 18.46 5.47 6.35
N ILE A 49 17.65 6.14 5.51
CA ILE A 49 16.42 5.57 4.94
C ILE A 49 16.74 4.38 4.03
N ASN A 50 17.75 4.50 3.18
CA ASN A 50 18.17 3.41 2.30
C ASN A 50 18.70 2.21 3.08
N GLN A 51 19.43 2.43 4.17
CA GLN A 51 19.89 1.37 5.05
C GLN A 51 18.71 0.64 5.70
N PHE A 52 17.71 1.38 6.20
CA PHE A 52 16.49 0.80 6.75
C PHE A 52 15.75 -0.07 5.73
N ARG A 53 15.50 0.46 4.52
CA ARG A 53 14.83 -0.27 3.44
C ARG A 53 15.55 -1.55 3.04
N ARG A 54 16.85 -1.45 2.75
CA ARG A 54 17.67 -2.61 2.38
C ARG A 54 17.73 -3.67 3.48
N GLY A 55 17.62 -3.26 4.75
CA GLY A 55 17.51 -4.19 5.87
C GLY A 55 16.20 -4.97 5.86
N LEU A 56 15.08 -4.30 5.56
CA LEU A 56 13.76 -4.94 5.49
C LEU A 56 13.65 -5.96 4.37
N GLU A 57 14.31 -5.74 3.23
CA GLU A 57 14.23 -6.63 2.07
C GLU A 57 14.97 -7.97 2.28
N ARG A 58 15.80 -8.10 3.33
CA ARG A 58 16.59 -9.31 3.63
C ARG A 58 15.76 -10.36 4.37
N ARG A 59 14.86 -11.02 3.64
CA ARG A 59 13.92 -12.05 4.17
C ARG A 59 14.55 -13.23 4.93
N ARG A 60 15.85 -13.47 4.76
CA ARG A 60 16.54 -14.63 5.36
C ARG A 60 17.19 -14.32 6.71
N ASP A 61 17.14 -13.07 7.15
CA ASP A 61 17.71 -12.68 8.43
C ASP A 61 16.80 -13.19 9.56
N ILE A 62 17.23 -14.26 10.25
CA ILE A 62 16.48 -14.88 11.36
C ILE A 62 16.22 -13.86 12.48
N ASN A 63 17.17 -12.93 12.70
CA ASN A 63 17.03 -11.84 13.65
C ASN A 63 17.09 -10.51 12.89
N TYR A 64 15.92 -9.95 12.58
CA TYR A 64 15.83 -8.63 11.94
C TYR A 64 16.49 -7.55 12.81
N ASN A 65 17.44 -6.79 12.25
CA ASN A 65 18.06 -5.69 12.97
C ASN A 65 17.11 -4.47 13.03
N LEU A 66 16.48 -4.29 14.19
CA LEU A 66 15.55 -3.19 14.46
C LEU A 66 16.21 -1.80 14.56
N LYS A 67 17.54 -1.71 14.66
CA LYS A 67 18.23 -0.44 14.95
C LYS A 67 17.91 0.66 13.92
N PRO A 68 17.97 0.44 12.59
CA PRO A 68 17.60 1.48 11.63
C PRO A 68 16.13 1.94 11.76
N ALA A 69 15.21 1.00 12.05
CA ALA A 69 13.81 1.32 12.29
C ALA A 69 13.62 2.22 13.52
N GLN A 70 14.34 1.92 14.59
CA GLN A 70 14.31 2.68 15.85
C GLN A 70 14.93 4.07 15.70
N GLU A 71 16.03 4.21 14.96
CA GLU A 71 16.65 5.52 14.72
C GLU A 71 15.74 6.43 13.89
N LEU A 72 15.08 5.90 12.86
CA LEU A 72 14.09 6.67 12.10
C LEU A 72 12.85 6.98 12.92
N TYR A 73 12.35 6.05 13.74
CA TYR A 73 11.25 6.31 14.67
C TYR A 73 11.56 7.47 15.62
N LYS A 74 12.76 7.48 16.22
CA LYS A 74 13.22 8.55 17.13
C LYS A 74 13.23 9.93 16.46
N LYS A 75 13.56 9.99 15.17
CA LYS A 75 13.60 11.25 14.41
C LYS A 75 12.22 11.71 13.94
N ILE A 76 11.38 10.78 13.46
CA ILE A 76 10.15 11.09 12.73
C ILE A 76 8.90 11.09 13.63
N ILE A 77 8.80 10.12 14.55
CA ILE A 77 7.56 9.86 15.31
C ILE A 77 7.70 10.24 16.78
N ALA A 78 8.79 9.84 17.43
CA ALA A 78 8.99 10.03 18.87
C ALA A 78 8.72 11.46 19.38
N PRO A 79 9.14 12.53 18.68
CA PRO A 79 8.88 13.91 19.12
C PRO A 79 7.39 14.26 19.26
N PHE A 80 6.51 13.53 18.56
CA PHE A 80 5.09 13.83 18.51
C PHE A 80 4.23 12.92 19.41
N THR A 81 4.80 11.85 19.97
CA THR A 81 4.07 10.79 20.69
C THR A 81 3.18 11.30 21.82
N LYS A 82 3.63 12.29 22.60
CA LYS A 82 2.83 12.92 23.66
C LYS A 82 1.55 13.54 23.10
N TYR A 83 1.63 14.23 21.97
CA TYR A 83 0.48 14.88 21.35
C TYR A 83 -0.45 13.85 20.71
N LEU A 84 0.09 12.82 20.04
CA LEU A 84 -0.69 11.73 19.47
C LEU A 84 -1.52 11.01 20.55
N LYS A 85 -0.90 10.70 21.70
CA LYS A 85 -1.58 10.09 22.85
C LYS A 85 -2.65 11.01 23.44
N SER A 86 -2.33 12.28 23.66
CA SER A 86 -3.27 13.26 24.23
C SER A 86 -4.48 13.51 23.35
N ALA A 87 -4.31 13.44 22.02
CA ALA A 87 -5.38 13.61 21.04
C ALA A 87 -6.09 12.29 20.68
N GLN A 88 -5.72 11.16 21.31
CA GLN A 88 -6.30 9.84 21.06
C GLN A 88 -6.29 9.45 19.58
N ILE A 89 -5.15 9.70 18.93
CA ILE A 89 -4.99 9.40 17.51
C ILE A 89 -4.96 7.90 17.30
N GLU A 90 -5.71 7.43 16.30
CA GLU A 90 -5.78 6.03 15.87
C GLU A 90 -5.19 5.85 14.46
N THR A 91 -5.14 6.90 13.64
CA THR A 91 -4.63 6.83 12.26
C THR A 91 -3.57 7.89 11.99
N LEU A 92 -2.46 7.49 11.39
CA LEU A 92 -1.42 8.38 10.88
C LEU A 92 -1.46 8.41 9.35
N VAL A 93 -1.61 9.61 8.79
CA VAL A 93 -1.64 9.84 7.34
C VAL A 93 -0.39 10.61 6.94
N PHE A 94 0.40 10.06 6.04
CA PHE A 94 1.69 10.62 5.65
C PHE A 94 1.61 11.29 4.27
N ILE A 95 2.08 12.54 4.19
CA ILE A 95 2.29 13.33 2.97
C ILE A 95 3.78 13.56 2.86
N GLN A 96 4.48 12.58 2.31
CA GLN A 96 5.94 12.58 2.29
C GLN A 96 6.50 13.26 1.03
N ASP A 97 7.70 13.79 1.18
CA ASP A 97 8.51 14.42 0.15
C ASP A 97 9.76 13.59 -0.13
N GLY A 98 10.26 13.64 -1.37
CA GLY A 98 11.46 12.94 -1.82
C GLY A 98 11.58 11.50 -1.33
N ILE A 99 12.75 11.17 -0.77
CA ILE A 99 13.11 9.83 -0.28
C ILE A 99 12.19 9.33 0.85
N LEU A 100 11.55 10.21 1.63
CA LEU A 100 10.67 9.78 2.74
C LEU A 100 9.44 9.01 2.23
N ARG A 101 9.04 9.19 0.97
CA ARG A 101 7.97 8.39 0.33
C ARG A 101 8.28 6.91 0.26
N SER A 102 9.56 6.54 0.33
CA SER A 102 10.00 5.16 0.25
C SER A 102 10.04 4.45 1.61
N ILE A 103 9.77 5.17 2.71
CA ILE A 103 9.78 4.60 4.06
C ILE A 103 8.50 3.78 4.25
N PRO A 104 8.59 2.46 4.54
CA PRO A 104 7.47 1.69 5.04
C PRO A 104 7.19 2.10 6.49
N MET A 105 6.40 3.17 6.68
CA MET A 105 6.14 3.76 8.00
C MET A 105 5.62 2.73 9.02
N ALA A 106 4.90 1.72 8.55
CA ALA A 106 4.42 0.59 9.35
C ALA A 106 5.52 -0.14 10.13
N ALA A 107 6.73 -0.22 9.58
CA ALA A 107 7.87 -0.92 10.16
C ALA A 107 8.80 -0.04 11.00
N LEU A 108 8.50 1.25 11.19
CA LEU A 108 9.18 2.03 12.24
C LEU A 108 8.91 1.38 13.60
N HIS A 109 9.90 1.39 14.50
CA HIS A 109 9.82 0.62 15.75
C HIS A 109 10.16 1.50 16.95
N ASP A 110 9.32 1.48 17.99
CA ASP A 110 9.48 2.37 19.14
C ASP A 110 10.45 1.86 20.23
N GLY A 111 10.81 0.58 20.13
CA GLY A 111 11.64 -0.14 21.10
C GLY A 111 10.91 -1.36 21.66
N GLU A 112 9.59 -1.38 21.57
CA GLU A 112 8.72 -2.46 22.01
C GLU A 112 7.85 -3.01 20.86
N LYS A 113 7.32 -2.13 20.01
CA LYS A 113 6.37 -2.47 18.94
C LYS A 113 6.67 -1.76 17.64
N PHE A 114 6.22 -2.35 16.54
CA PHE A 114 6.12 -1.68 15.26
C PHE A 114 5.01 -0.61 15.30
N LEU A 115 5.19 0.46 14.52
CA LEU A 115 4.28 1.61 14.48
C LEU A 115 2.85 1.17 14.11
N VAL A 116 2.73 0.20 13.20
CA VAL A 116 1.43 -0.32 12.76
C VAL A 116 0.68 -1.08 13.85
N GLU A 117 1.37 -1.62 14.85
CA GLU A 117 0.70 -2.22 16.00
C GLU A 117 -0.01 -1.18 16.87
N THR A 118 0.40 0.09 16.78
CA THR A 118 -0.21 1.19 17.55
C THR A 118 -1.21 1.99 16.72
N TYR A 119 -0.90 2.29 15.45
CA TYR A 119 -1.73 3.16 14.61
C TYR A 119 -2.04 2.52 13.26
N ALA A 120 -3.23 2.77 12.73
CA ALA A 120 -3.51 2.57 11.31
C ALA A 120 -2.69 3.57 10.48
N ILE A 121 -2.17 3.14 9.33
CA ILE A 121 -1.24 3.95 8.54
C ILE A 121 -1.73 4.05 7.10
N ALA A 122 -1.66 5.26 6.56
CA ALA A 122 -1.90 5.53 5.15
C ALA A 122 -0.97 6.64 4.65
N THR A 123 -0.84 6.74 3.33
CA THR A 123 -0.09 7.79 2.65
C THR A 123 -1.01 8.50 1.66
N THR A 124 -0.84 9.80 1.48
CA THR A 124 -1.50 10.52 0.39
C THR A 124 -0.56 11.55 -0.23
N PRO A 125 -0.57 11.72 -1.56
CA PRO A 125 0.22 12.78 -2.20
C PRO A 125 -0.25 14.19 -1.79
N SER A 126 -1.53 14.36 -1.48
CA SER A 126 -2.08 15.65 -1.06
C SER A 126 -3.50 15.49 -0.51
N LEU A 127 -3.80 16.18 0.60
CA LEU A 127 -5.17 16.27 1.11
C LEU A 127 -6.13 16.97 0.14
N LYS A 128 -5.63 17.83 -0.77
CA LYS A 128 -6.50 18.45 -1.79
C LYS A 128 -6.92 17.46 -2.88
N LEU A 129 -6.15 16.40 -3.07
CA LEU A 129 -6.39 15.35 -4.06
C LEU A 129 -7.02 14.11 -3.41
N THR A 130 -7.35 14.17 -2.11
CA THR A 130 -7.96 13.06 -1.37
C THR A 130 -9.28 13.53 -0.82
N ASN A 131 -10.34 12.80 -1.15
CA ASN A 131 -11.65 12.99 -0.56
C ASN A 131 -11.85 11.92 0.52
N PRO A 132 -11.70 12.25 1.81
CA PRO A 132 -11.83 11.30 2.90
C PRO A 132 -13.31 11.00 3.13
N GLN A 133 -13.83 10.05 2.37
CA GLN A 133 -15.19 9.54 2.54
C GLN A 133 -15.14 8.10 3.03
N ALA A 134 -16.02 7.77 3.98
CA ALA A 134 -16.14 6.40 4.46
C ALA A 134 -16.57 5.48 3.32
N LEU A 135 -15.95 4.30 3.25
CA LEU A 135 -16.26 3.28 2.24
C LEU A 135 -17.76 2.95 2.22
N ASN A 136 -18.40 3.09 1.05
CA ASN A 136 -19.76 2.62 0.85
C ASN A 136 -19.77 1.09 0.72
N ARG A 137 -20.25 0.39 1.76
CA ARG A 137 -20.21 -1.08 1.83
C ARG A 137 -21.42 -1.78 1.18
N GLN A 138 -22.49 -1.06 0.86
CA GLN A 138 -23.77 -1.70 0.49
C GLN A 138 -23.75 -2.45 -0.85
N LYS A 139 -22.74 -2.21 -1.71
CA LYS A 139 -22.60 -2.83 -3.03
C LYS A 139 -21.16 -3.20 -3.39
N LEU A 140 -20.32 -3.48 -2.39
CA LEU A 140 -18.95 -3.90 -2.67
C LEU A 140 -18.94 -5.22 -3.44
N ARG A 141 -18.29 -5.17 -4.59
CA ARG A 141 -17.94 -6.30 -5.43
C ARG A 141 -16.56 -6.05 -6.01
N VAL A 142 -15.88 -7.11 -6.38
CA VAL A 142 -14.51 -7.08 -6.84
C VAL A 142 -14.45 -7.62 -8.25
N LEU A 143 -13.76 -6.90 -9.15
CA LEU A 143 -13.22 -7.51 -10.35
C LEU A 143 -11.80 -7.96 -10.00
N ALA A 144 -11.62 -9.27 -9.88
CA ALA A 144 -10.37 -9.91 -9.53
C ALA A 144 -9.67 -10.40 -10.80
N LEU A 145 -8.44 -9.97 -11.03
CA LEU A 145 -7.62 -10.40 -12.14
C LEU A 145 -6.35 -11.04 -11.63
N GLY A 146 -5.89 -12.12 -12.26
CA GLY A 146 -4.60 -12.67 -11.89
C GLY A 146 -3.99 -13.63 -12.88
N LEU A 147 -2.72 -13.91 -12.63
CA LEU A 147 -1.88 -14.79 -13.42
C LEU A 147 -1.17 -15.77 -12.50
N THR A 148 -1.38 -17.06 -12.71
CA THR A 148 -0.77 -18.14 -11.91
C THR A 148 0.35 -18.84 -12.66
N GLN A 149 0.32 -18.79 -13.99
CA GLN A 149 1.26 -19.47 -14.87
C GLN A 149 2.55 -18.66 -15.03
N GLU A 150 3.63 -19.34 -15.39
CA GLU A 150 4.83 -18.66 -15.88
C GLU A 150 4.52 -17.87 -17.15
N SER A 151 5.25 -16.79 -17.38
CA SER A 151 5.04 -15.94 -18.54
C SER A 151 6.34 -15.32 -19.02
N GLU A 152 6.41 -14.95 -20.29
CA GLU A 152 7.52 -14.23 -20.87
C GLU A 152 7.02 -12.95 -21.53
N VAL A 153 7.54 -11.80 -21.11
CA VAL A 153 7.18 -10.49 -21.66
C VAL A 153 8.44 -9.74 -22.00
N ASN A 154 8.53 -9.22 -23.24
CA ASN A 154 9.72 -8.52 -23.75
C ASN A 154 11.05 -9.32 -23.57
N GLY A 155 11.00 -10.66 -23.65
CA GLY A 155 12.17 -11.53 -23.44
C GLY A 155 12.59 -11.71 -21.97
N GLN A 156 11.80 -11.22 -21.02
CA GLN A 156 11.99 -11.43 -19.58
C GLN A 156 11.01 -12.49 -19.08
N GLY A 157 11.53 -13.53 -18.44
CA GLY A 157 10.74 -14.58 -17.80
C GLY A 157 10.22 -14.19 -16.42
N PHE A 158 8.97 -14.56 -16.15
CA PHE A 158 8.27 -14.39 -14.89
C PHE A 158 7.82 -15.74 -14.38
N SER A 159 8.22 -16.08 -13.15
CA SER A 159 7.91 -17.37 -12.53
C SER A 159 6.43 -17.52 -12.21
N ALA A 160 5.91 -18.75 -12.21
CA ALA A 160 4.56 -19.03 -11.75
C ALA A 160 4.28 -18.49 -10.33
N LEU A 161 3.05 -18.02 -10.11
CA LEU A 161 2.53 -17.56 -8.82
C LEU A 161 1.44 -18.53 -8.35
N THR A 162 1.82 -19.50 -7.54
CA THR A 162 0.97 -20.66 -7.21
C THR A 162 -0.13 -20.35 -6.19
N ASN A 163 -0.07 -19.23 -5.48
CA ASN A 163 -1.04 -18.85 -4.44
C ASN A 163 -2.04 -17.78 -4.92
N VAL A 164 -1.82 -17.17 -6.10
CA VAL A 164 -2.74 -16.20 -6.69
C VAL A 164 -4.16 -16.76 -6.84
N GLU A 165 -4.31 -18.02 -7.28
CA GLU A 165 -5.64 -18.63 -7.40
C GLU A 165 -6.37 -18.69 -6.04
N SER A 166 -5.64 -19.01 -4.97
CA SER A 166 -6.19 -19.05 -3.62
C SER A 166 -6.54 -17.65 -3.10
N GLU A 167 -5.70 -16.66 -3.40
CA GLU A 167 -5.95 -15.25 -3.12
C GLU A 167 -7.24 -14.77 -3.79
N LEU A 168 -7.38 -14.96 -5.10
CA LEU A 168 -8.57 -14.50 -5.85
C LEU A 168 -9.83 -15.19 -5.36
N LYS A 169 -9.77 -16.50 -5.08
CA LYS A 169 -10.90 -17.26 -4.54
C LYS A 169 -11.32 -16.74 -3.16
N ALA A 170 -10.35 -16.38 -2.31
CA ALA A 170 -10.63 -15.81 -0.99
C ALA A 170 -11.32 -14.44 -1.12
N VAL A 171 -10.91 -13.61 -2.08
CA VAL A 171 -11.56 -12.32 -2.36
C VAL A 171 -12.99 -12.52 -2.88
N GLU A 172 -13.18 -13.37 -3.88
CA GLU A 172 -14.48 -13.63 -4.50
C GLU A 172 -15.49 -14.18 -3.48
N THR A 173 -15.05 -15.09 -2.60
CA THR A 173 -15.90 -15.68 -1.54
C THR A 173 -16.39 -14.62 -0.55
N GLN A 174 -15.62 -13.56 -0.32
CA GLN A 174 -15.95 -12.52 0.66
C GLN A 174 -16.90 -11.45 0.13
N PHE A 175 -17.01 -11.29 -1.19
CA PHE A 175 -17.81 -10.25 -1.84
C PHE A 175 -18.73 -10.85 -2.92
N PRO A 176 -20.01 -11.11 -2.60
CA PRO A 176 -20.98 -11.60 -3.59
C PRO A 176 -21.11 -10.68 -4.80
N GLY A 177 -21.23 -11.25 -6.00
CA GLY A 177 -21.31 -10.50 -7.25
C GLY A 177 -19.95 -10.01 -7.78
N SER A 178 -18.86 -10.49 -7.19
CA SER A 178 -17.50 -10.38 -7.74
C SER A 178 -17.32 -11.30 -8.95
N LYS A 179 -16.30 -11.02 -9.75
CA LYS A 179 -15.93 -11.81 -10.93
C LYS A 179 -14.41 -11.95 -11.01
N THR A 180 -13.96 -13.12 -11.44
CA THR A 180 -12.54 -13.42 -11.62
C THR A 180 -12.20 -13.56 -13.11
N LEU A 181 -11.09 -12.96 -13.53
CA LEU A 181 -10.42 -13.15 -14.83
C LEU A 181 -9.02 -13.72 -14.56
N LEU A 182 -8.79 -14.98 -14.93
CA LEU A 182 -7.58 -15.72 -14.55
C LEU A 182 -6.82 -16.20 -15.78
N ASN A 183 -5.49 -16.10 -15.77
CA ASN A 183 -4.61 -16.61 -16.83
C ASN A 183 -5.04 -16.08 -18.21
N GLN A 184 -5.43 -16.96 -19.14
CA GLN A 184 -5.81 -16.60 -20.50
C GLN A 184 -6.99 -15.61 -20.57
N ASP A 185 -7.83 -15.56 -19.53
CA ASP A 185 -8.95 -14.60 -19.43
C ASP A 185 -8.53 -13.24 -18.88
N PHE A 186 -7.35 -13.14 -18.25
CA PHE A 186 -6.79 -11.87 -17.80
C PHE A 186 -6.09 -11.18 -18.98
N THR A 187 -6.86 -10.46 -19.78
CA THR A 187 -6.35 -9.61 -20.88
C THR A 187 -6.88 -8.18 -20.76
N GLN A 188 -6.23 -7.23 -21.43
CA GLN A 188 -6.72 -5.84 -21.50
C GLN A 188 -8.13 -5.77 -22.10
N GLU A 189 -8.37 -6.46 -23.21
CA GLU A 189 -9.68 -6.49 -23.88
C GLU A 189 -10.78 -6.98 -22.94
N ARG A 190 -10.55 -8.09 -22.23
CA ARG A 190 -11.53 -8.65 -21.29
C ARG A 190 -11.77 -7.76 -20.08
N LEU A 191 -10.72 -7.10 -19.59
CA LEU A 191 -10.84 -6.09 -18.53
C LEU A 191 -11.72 -4.92 -18.99
N GLU A 192 -11.48 -4.38 -20.18
CA GLU A 192 -12.25 -3.27 -20.75
C GLU A 192 -13.71 -3.65 -21.00
N GLU A 193 -13.96 -4.81 -21.60
CA GLU A 193 -15.30 -5.34 -21.84
C GLU A 193 -16.09 -5.47 -20.52
N GLU A 194 -15.47 -6.00 -19.48
CA GLU A 194 -16.13 -6.22 -18.20
C GLU A 194 -16.45 -4.91 -17.48
N LEU A 195 -15.51 -3.97 -17.48
CA LEU A 195 -15.69 -2.64 -16.89
C LEU A 195 -16.69 -1.76 -17.66
N ALA A 196 -16.89 -2.03 -18.95
CA ALA A 196 -17.94 -1.40 -19.75
C ALA A 196 -19.35 -1.86 -19.31
N GLN A 197 -19.50 -3.14 -18.96
CA GLN A 197 -20.79 -3.76 -18.65
C GLN A 197 -21.19 -3.64 -17.18
N THR A 198 -20.23 -3.76 -16.26
CA THR A 198 -20.50 -3.87 -14.84
C THR A 198 -19.66 -2.86 -14.06
N VAL A 199 -20.26 -2.25 -13.04
CA VAL A 199 -19.55 -1.35 -12.11
C VAL A 199 -18.94 -2.17 -10.98
N TYR A 200 -17.61 -2.08 -10.85
CA TYR A 200 -16.87 -2.67 -9.73
C TYR A 200 -16.26 -1.56 -8.87
N PRO A 201 -16.65 -1.44 -7.58
CA PRO A 201 -16.00 -0.54 -6.65
C PRO A 201 -14.53 -0.91 -6.43
N ILE A 202 -14.18 -2.19 -6.52
CA ILE A 202 -12.82 -2.67 -6.26
C ILE A 202 -12.29 -3.38 -7.49
N LEU A 203 -11.10 -2.97 -7.92
CA LEU A 203 -10.28 -3.69 -8.90
C LEU A 203 -9.11 -4.32 -8.16
N HIS A 204 -8.98 -5.63 -8.23
CA HIS A 204 -7.93 -6.39 -7.57
C HIS A 204 -7.09 -7.11 -8.62
N ILE A 205 -5.78 -6.85 -8.67
CA ILE A 205 -4.87 -7.40 -9.66
C ILE A 205 -3.71 -8.11 -8.97
N ALA A 206 -3.71 -9.43 -9.07
CA ALA A 206 -2.71 -10.33 -8.52
C ALA A 206 -1.87 -10.93 -9.66
N THR A 207 -0.86 -10.17 -10.10
CA THR A 207 0.13 -10.59 -11.10
C THR A 207 1.49 -9.93 -10.89
N HIS A 208 2.52 -10.40 -11.58
CA HIS A 208 3.81 -9.69 -11.66
C HIS A 208 3.62 -8.29 -12.24
N GLY A 209 4.33 -7.32 -11.68
CA GLY A 209 4.38 -5.97 -12.21
C GLY A 209 5.82 -5.49 -12.24
N GLN A 210 6.20 -4.76 -13.28
CA GLN A 210 7.47 -4.08 -13.40
C GLN A 210 7.22 -2.58 -13.28
N PHE A 211 7.92 -1.91 -12.37
CA PHE A 211 7.78 -0.47 -12.15
C PHE A 211 9.11 0.21 -12.35
N SER A 212 9.21 1.04 -13.39
CA SER A 212 10.42 1.79 -13.70
C SER A 212 10.18 3.27 -13.47
N ALA A 213 11.26 4.02 -13.32
CA ALA A 213 11.19 5.47 -13.40
C ALA A 213 10.86 5.98 -14.81
N ILE A 214 11.12 5.15 -15.82
CA ILE A 214 10.69 5.34 -17.20
C ILE A 214 9.28 4.77 -17.30
N ARG A 215 8.33 5.58 -17.71
CA ARG A 215 6.90 5.25 -17.64
C ARG A 215 6.55 4.12 -18.60
N GLU A 216 7.17 4.13 -19.77
CA GLU A 216 6.99 3.18 -20.86
C GLU A 216 7.47 1.77 -20.49
N ASP A 217 8.36 1.68 -19.51
CA ASP A 217 8.88 0.41 -18.95
C ASP A 217 8.07 -0.08 -17.75
N THR A 218 6.96 0.60 -17.39
CA THR A 218 6.07 0.21 -16.31
C THR A 218 4.85 -0.54 -16.83
N PHE A 219 4.69 -1.79 -16.41
CA PHE A 219 3.61 -2.66 -16.86
C PHE A 219 3.26 -3.75 -15.85
N LEU A 220 2.06 -4.31 -15.99
CA LEU A 220 1.62 -5.54 -15.33
C LEU A 220 1.65 -6.69 -16.33
N VAL A 221 2.09 -7.86 -15.91
CA VAL A 221 2.08 -9.07 -16.74
C VAL A 221 0.65 -9.60 -16.78
N THR A 222 0.15 -9.88 -17.98
CA THR A 222 -1.20 -10.42 -18.18
C THR A 222 -1.12 -11.85 -18.71
N GLY A 223 -2.28 -12.49 -18.90
CA GLY A 223 -2.34 -13.73 -19.65
C GLY A 223 -1.74 -13.62 -21.05
N ASN A 224 -1.48 -14.78 -21.65
CA ASN A 224 -1.06 -14.91 -23.04
C ASN A 224 0.30 -14.27 -23.37
N ASN A 225 1.23 -14.20 -22.39
CA ASN A 225 2.56 -13.61 -22.58
C ASN A 225 2.53 -12.14 -23.03
N ASP A 226 1.55 -11.42 -22.49
CA ASP A 226 1.31 -10.02 -22.82
C ASP A 226 1.44 -9.13 -21.57
N LYS A 227 1.32 -7.82 -21.78
CA LYS A 227 1.44 -6.81 -20.73
C LYS A 227 0.33 -5.77 -20.82
N LEU A 228 -0.09 -5.32 -19.66
CA LEU A 228 -0.92 -4.14 -19.49
C LEU A 228 -0.01 -2.98 -19.08
N THR A 229 0.18 -1.99 -19.96
CA THR A 229 1.03 -0.84 -19.63
C THR A 229 0.35 0.03 -18.57
N LEU A 230 1.14 0.91 -17.93
CA LEU A 230 0.57 1.88 -17.01
C LEU A 230 -0.41 2.84 -17.70
N ASP A 231 -0.15 3.24 -18.94
CA ASP A 231 -1.05 4.12 -19.69
C ASP A 231 -2.38 3.41 -19.99
N ASP A 232 -2.33 2.15 -20.40
CA ASP A 232 -3.53 1.34 -20.62
C ASP A 232 -4.34 1.20 -19.34
N LEU A 233 -3.70 0.80 -18.23
CA LEU A 233 -4.35 0.66 -16.94
C LEU A 233 -5.02 1.97 -16.49
N GLU A 234 -4.33 3.10 -16.61
CA GLU A 234 -4.86 4.41 -16.24
C GLU A 234 -6.04 4.81 -17.15
N ASN A 235 -5.96 4.58 -18.45
CA ASN A 235 -7.03 4.89 -19.39
C ASN A 235 -8.27 4.02 -19.13
N THR A 236 -8.08 2.70 -18.95
CA THR A 236 -9.15 1.75 -18.67
C THR A 236 -9.85 2.09 -17.36
N ILE A 237 -9.11 2.37 -16.28
CA ILE A 237 -9.71 2.68 -14.97
C ILE A 237 -10.32 4.08 -14.96
N SER A 238 -9.65 5.10 -15.51
CA SER A 238 -10.15 6.48 -15.48
C SER A 238 -11.45 6.67 -16.28
N GLY A 239 -11.67 5.84 -17.31
CA GLY A 239 -12.93 5.79 -18.05
C GLY A 239 -14.12 5.31 -17.19
N VAL A 240 -13.86 4.49 -16.17
CA VAL A 240 -14.91 3.92 -15.32
C VAL A 240 -14.99 4.51 -13.92
N SER A 241 -13.89 4.98 -13.34
CA SER A 241 -13.83 5.57 -11.99
C SER A 241 -14.66 6.86 -11.83
N ARG A 242 -15.08 7.46 -12.95
CA ARG A 242 -16.00 8.61 -12.97
C ARG A 242 -17.47 8.21 -12.75
N LYS A 243 -17.80 6.92 -12.77
CA LYS A 243 -19.15 6.43 -12.47
C LYS A 243 -19.38 6.49 -10.94
N PRO A 244 -20.60 6.84 -10.48
CA PRO A 244 -20.93 6.73 -9.06
C PRO A 244 -20.70 5.31 -8.54
N ASP A 245 -20.25 5.18 -7.28
CA ASP A 245 -19.96 3.90 -6.61
C ASP A 245 -18.87 3.04 -7.30
N SER A 246 -17.95 3.64 -8.05
CA SER A 246 -16.82 2.96 -8.69
C SER A 246 -15.47 3.49 -8.20
N GLY A 247 -14.40 2.71 -8.37
CA GLY A 247 -13.04 3.16 -8.07
C GLY A 247 -12.77 3.42 -6.58
N GLU A 248 -13.38 2.66 -5.67
CA GLU A 248 -13.09 2.72 -4.23
C GLU A 248 -11.68 2.23 -3.90
N LEU A 249 -11.22 1.18 -4.58
CA LEU A 249 -9.91 0.58 -4.31
C LEU A 249 -9.32 -0.09 -5.55
N LEU A 250 -8.07 0.27 -5.88
CA LEU A 250 -7.18 -0.52 -6.74
C LEU A 250 -6.18 -1.30 -5.89
N ALA A 251 -6.30 -2.61 -5.81
CA ALA A 251 -5.34 -3.47 -5.13
C ALA A 251 -4.37 -4.10 -6.14
N LEU A 252 -3.07 -3.88 -5.95
CA LEU A 252 -1.98 -4.43 -6.77
C LEU A 252 -1.09 -5.29 -5.88
N THR A 253 -1.28 -6.62 -5.90
CA THR A 253 -0.80 -7.49 -4.82
C THR A 253 0.40 -8.36 -5.17
N ALA A 254 0.78 -8.51 -6.44
CA ALA A 254 1.91 -9.35 -6.84
C ALA A 254 3.05 -8.61 -7.60
N CYS A 255 3.26 -7.33 -7.30
CA CYS A 255 4.23 -6.53 -8.05
C CYS A 255 5.70 -6.79 -7.66
N GLN A 256 6.56 -6.91 -8.68
CA GLN A 256 8.01 -6.67 -8.57
C GLN A 256 8.27 -5.18 -8.82
N THR A 257 7.99 -4.32 -7.85
CA THR A 257 8.35 -2.90 -7.98
C THR A 257 9.87 -2.75 -8.01
N ALA A 258 10.42 -2.00 -8.98
CA ALA A 258 11.87 -1.87 -9.08
C ALA A 258 12.43 -1.29 -7.77
N VAL A 259 13.24 -2.13 -7.16
CA VAL A 259 13.88 -1.91 -5.87
C VAL A 259 14.76 -0.67 -5.97
N GLY A 260 14.59 0.27 -5.02
CA GLY A 260 15.60 1.28 -4.73
C GLY A 260 15.54 2.62 -5.47
N ASP A 261 14.59 2.89 -6.36
CA ASP A 261 14.39 4.26 -6.91
C ASP A 261 13.27 4.98 -6.14
N ASP A 262 13.56 6.18 -5.60
CA ASP A 262 12.58 7.10 -5.00
C ASP A 262 11.34 7.30 -5.90
N ARG A 263 11.53 7.13 -7.21
CA ARG A 263 10.49 7.27 -8.24
C ARG A 263 9.50 6.11 -8.30
N ALA A 264 9.82 4.92 -7.78
CA ALA A 264 8.91 3.77 -7.81
C ALA A 264 7.68 3.97 -6.90
N ALA A 265 7.88 4.49 -5.68
CA ALA A 265 6.79 4.85 -4.76
C ALA A 265 5.92 5.99 -5.33
N LEU A 266 6.53 6.92 -6.06
CA LEU A 266 5.84 7.94 -6.85
C LEU A 266 5.03 7.36 -8.00
N GLY A 267 5.55 6.31 -8.66
CA GLY A 267 4.86 5.56 -9.69
C GLY A 267 3.52 5.06 -9.19
N LEU A 268 3.53 4.25 -8.11
CA LEU A 268 2.35 3.67 -7.46
C LEU A 268 1.35 4.72 -6.96
N ALA A 269 1.83 5.73 -6.23
CA ALA A 269 0.96 6.80 -5.75
C ALA A 269 0.37 7.63 -6.89
N GLY A 270 1.12 7.78 -7.98
CA GLY A 270 0.67 8.42 -9.20
C GLY A 270 -0.42 7.62 -9.91
N ILE A 271 -0.37 6.29 -9.90
CA ILE A 271 -1.42 5.44 -10.50
C ILE A 271 -2.75 5.72 -9.82
N ALA A 272 -2.79 5.69 -8.49
CA ALA A 272 -4.02 5.89 -7.73
C ALA A 272 -4.70 7.22 -8.10
N VAL A 273 -3.91 8.30 -8.11
CA VAL A 273 -4.41 9.64 -8.44
C VAL A 273 -4.85 9.75 -9.89
N ARG A 274 -4.05 9.25 -10.85
CA ARG A 274 -4.33 9.41 -12.30
C ARG A 274 -5.44 8.49 -12.79
N ALA A 275 -5.52 7.27 -12.26
CA ALA A 275 -6.64 6.35 -12.50
C ALA A 275 -7.95 6.88 -11.89
N GLY A 276 -7.87 7.89 -11.01
CA GLY A 276 -9.04 8.49 -10.36
C GLY A 276 -9.69 7.57 -9.33
N VAL A 277 -8.94 6.60 -8.77
CA VAL A 277 -9.42 5.77 -7.68
C VAL A 277 -9.28 6.50 -6.36
N SER A 278 -10.20 6.25 -5.44
CA SER A 278 -10.18 6.80 -4.09
C SER A 278 -8.94 6.33 -3.33
N SER A 279 -8.59 5.05 -3.50
CA SER A 279 -7.47 4.43 -2.79
C SER A 279 -6.74 3.41 -3.66
N ALA A 280 -5.46 3.21 -3.38
CA ALA A 280 -4.71 2.06 -3.88
C ALA A 280 -4.00 1.32 -2.75
N LEU A 281 -4.00 -0.01 -2.82
CA LEU A 281 -3.18 -0.89 -1.99
C LEU A 281 -2.09 -1.48 -2.87
N ALA A 282 -0.82 -1.30 -2.50
CA ALA A 282 0.31 -1.81 -3.28
C ALA A 282 1.51 -2.12 -2.39
N SER A 283 2.43 -2.95 -2.88
CA SER A 283 3.69 -3.26 -2.21
C SER A 283 4.83 -2.35 -2.68
N LEU A 284 5.72 -1.95 -1.76
CA LEU A 284 6.91 -1.16 -2.07
C LEU A 284 8.03 -1.96 -2.74
N TRP A 285 8.09 -3.27 -2.49
CA TRP A 285 8.99 -4.24 -3.14
C TRP A 285 8.22 -5.54 -3.44
N SER A 286 8.87 -6.45 -4.17
CA SER A 286 8.35 -7.81 -4.36
C SER A 286 8.11 -8.48 -3.01
N VAL A 287 7.01 -9.23 -2.87
CA VAL A 287 6.68 -9.98 -1.64
C VAL A 287 6.57 -11.47 -1.99
N ASN A 288 6.62 -12.35 -0.99
CA ASN A 288 6.38 -13.77 -1.20
C ASN A 288 4.89 -14.01 -1.47
N ASP A 289 4.59 -14.69 -2.57
CA ASP A 289 3.23 -15.01 -3.04
C ASP A 289 2.32 -15.62 -1.94
N ALA A 290 2.80 -16.63 -1.21
CA ALA A 290 2.02 -17.24 -0.13
C ALA A 290 1.72 -16.27 1.03
N SER A 291 2.68 -15.44 1.44
CA SER A 291 2.43 -14.41 2.48
C SER A 291 1.47 -13.32 2.01
N THR A 292 1.52 -12.95 0.72
CA THR A 292 0.60 -12.00 0.11
C THR A 292 -0.83 -12.51 0.19
N ALA A 293 -1.06 -13.77 -0.21
CA ALA A 293 -2.39 -14.37 -0.16
C ALA A 293 -3.00 -14.33 1.26
N GLN A 294 -2.19 -14.55 2.30
CA GLN A 294 -2.60 -14.43 3.70
C GLN A 294 -2.97 -12.99 4.08
N LEU A 295 -2.08 -12.03 3.76
CA LEU A 295 -2.30 -10.62 4.07
C LEU A 295 -3.54 -10.07 3.36
N VAL A 296 -3.72 -10.39 2.09
CA VAL A 296 -4.85 -9.96 1.27
C VAL A 296 -6.16 -10.55 1.78
N THR A 297 -6.15 -11.85 2.12
CA THR A 297 -7.33 -12.52 2.69
C THR A 297 -7.78 -11.82 3.97
N GLU A 298 -6.85 -11.51 4.87
CA GLU A 298 -7.14 -10.82 6.14
C GLU A 298 -7.55 -9.36 5.91
N PHE A 299 -6.93 -8.67 4.96
CA PHE A 299 -7.27 -7.29 4.59
C PHE A 299 -8.74 -7.20 4.18
N TYR A 300 -9.16 -8.04 3.23
CA TYR A 300 -10.54 -8.04 2.75
C TYR A 300 -11.53 -8.50 3.83
N ALA A 301 -11.11 -9.42 4.70
CA ALA A 301 -11.95 -9.92 5.78
C ALA A 301 -12.28 -8.82 6.79
N ASN A 302 -11.34 -7.89 7.00
CA ASN A 302 -11.56 -6.71 7.82
C ASN A 302 -12.25 -5.57 7.05
N LEU A 303 -11.94 -5.38 5.77
CA LEU A 303 -12.54 -4.30 4.96
C LEU A 303 -14.07 -4.37 4.88
N ARG A 304 -14.62 -5.59 4.81
CA ARG A 304 -16.07 -5.82 4.78
C ARG A 304 -16.78 -5.51 6.11
N ARG A 305 -16.04 -5.41 7.22
CA ARG A 305 -16.63 -5.19 8.55
C ARG A 305 -17.17 -3.75 8.66
N PRO A 306 -18.38 -3.55 9.20
CA PRO A 306 -18.91 -2.21 9.44
C PRO A 306 -17.97 -1.38 10.32
N GLY A 307 -17.74 -0.12 9.93
CA GLY A 307 -16.93 0.83 10.70
C GLY A 307 -15.40 0.66 10.60
N VAL A 308 -14.91 -0.38 9.92
CA VAL A 308 -13.46 -0.61 9.75
C VAL A 308 -12.93 0.12 8.52
N SER A 309 -12.09 1.13 8.72
CA SER A 309 -11.49 1.89 7.61
C SER A 309 -10.55 1.04 6.75
N LYS A 310 -10.24 1.48 5.52
CA LYS A 310 -9.23 0.82 4.67
C LYS A 310 -7.88 0.72 5.39
N ALA A 311 -7.46 1.78 6.09
CA ALA A 311 -6.20 1.76 6.83
C ALA A 311 -6.22 0.81 8.03
N GLU A 312 -7.35 0.70 8.74
CA GLU A 312 -7.50 -0.26 9.83
C GLU A 312 -7.54 -1.70 9.31
N ALA A 313 -8.16 -1.94 8.15
CA ALA A 313 -8.16 -3.24 7.50
C ALA A 313 -6.73 -3.69 7.13
N LEU A 314 -5.90 -2.78 6.60
CA LEU A 314 -4.49 -3.08 6.31
C LEU A 314 -3.69 -3.31 7.60
N ARG A 315 -3.91 -2.48 8.62
CA ARG A 315 -3.30 -2.68 9.95
C ARG A 315 -3.61 -4.05 10.53
N ALA A 316 -4.88 -4.47 10.49
CA ALA A 316 -5.29 -5.77 11.00
C ALA A 316 -4.57 -6.92 10.27
N ALA A 317 -4.46 -6.82 8.94
CA ALA A 317 -3.73 -7.79 8.14
C ALA A 317 -2.22 -7.82 8.47
N GLN A 318 -1.58 -6.66 8.59
CA GLN A 318 -0.17 -6.57 8.95
C GLN A 318 0.11 -7.12 10.35
N ARG A 319 -0.75 -6.81 11.33
CA ARG A 319 -0.66 -7.35 12.69
C ARG A 319 -0.79 -8.87 12.74
N LYS A 320 -1.69 -9.44 11.94
CA LYS A 320 -1.82 -10.90 11.86
C LYS A 320 -0.54 -11.58 11.37
N LEU A 321 0.20 -10.96 10.44
CA LEU A 321 1.50 -11.48 10.03
C LEU A 321 2.57 -11.25 11.09
N ILE A 322 2.58 -10.12 11.79
CA ILE A 322 3.50 -9.85 12.92
C ILE A 322 3.36 -10.92 14.01
N GLU A 323 2.12 -11.32 14.31
CA GLU A 323 1.75 -12.32 15.31
C GLU A 323 1.89 -13.77 14.79
N ALA A 324 2.54 -14.00 13.62
CA ALA A 324 2.64 -15.32 13.02
C ALA A 324 3.31 -16.35 13.94
N GLU A 325 4.37 -15.96 14.65
CA GLU A 325 5.08 -16.81 15.62
C GLU A 325 4.20 -17.27 16.79
N ASP A 326 3.08 -16.59 17.04
CA ASP A 326 2.14 -16.91 18.12
C ASP A 326 1.02 -17.87 17.66
N THR A 327 1.01 -18.29 16.39
CA THR A 327 -0.08 -19.08 15.80
C THR A 327 0.42 -20.25 14.94
N GLU A 328 -0.18 -21.44 15.07
CA GLU A 328 0.16 -22.59 14.21
C GLU A 328 -0.40 -22.47 12.77
N GLU A 329 -1.29 -21.51 12.52
CA GLU A 329 -1.98 -21.34 11.22
C GLU A 329 -1.15 -20.61 10.18
N ILE A 330 -0.15 -19.84 10.61
CA ILE A 330 0.66 -18.96 9.78
C ILE A 330 2.11 -19.39 9.88
N ASN A 331 2.85 -19.33 8.78
CA ASN A 331 4.28 -19.63 8.82
C ASN A 331 5.01 -18.54 9.63
N ASP A 332 5.65 -18.92 10.73
CA ASP A 332 6.43 -18.07 11.64
C ASP A 332 7.33 -17.06 10.91
N GLN A 333 7.92 -17.43 9.76
CA GLN A 333 8.78 -16.54 8.99
C GLN A 333 8.07 -15.24 8.58
N TYR A 334 6.73 -15.24 8.49
CA TYR A 334 5.93 -14.09 8.09
C TYR A 334 5.87 -12.99 9.16
N ALA A 335 6.31 -13.26 10.40
CA ALA A 335 6.55 -12.24 11.42
C ALA A 335 7.61 -11.22 10.96
N HIS A 336 8.57 -11.66 10.14
CA HIS A 336 9.62 -10.78 9.62
C HIS A 336 9.01 -9.62 8.78
N PRO A 337 9.40 -8.35 9.03
CA PRO A 337 8.82 -7.17 8.37
C PRO A 337 8.81 -7.19 6.84
N ALA A 338 9.72 -7.93 6.22
CA ALA A 338 9.78 -8.11 4.77
C ALA A 338 8.48 -8.59 4.12
N TYR A 339 7.61 -9.27 4.88
CA TYR A 339 6.39 -9.90 4.37
C TYR A 339 5.15 -8.99 4.48
N TRP A 340 5.10 -8.07 5.45
CA TRP A 340 3.92 -7.23 5.72
C TRP A 340 4.18 -5.73 5.58
N ALA A 341 5.39 -5.25 5.88
CA ALA A 341 5.75 -3.84 5.81
C ALA A 341 5.74 -3.19 4.41
N PRO A 342 5.97 -3.91 3.30
CA PRO A 342 5.93 -3.27 1.98
C PRO A 342 4.53 -2.81 1.58
N PHE A 343 3.47 -3.42 2.12
CA PHE A 343 2.11 -3.04 1.76
C PHE A 343 1.76 -1.68 2.34
N ILE A 344 1.42 -0.74 1.46
CA ILE A 344 1.01 0.61 1.80
C ILE A 344 -0.36 0.91 1.21
N LEU A 345 -1.15 1.67 1.97
CA LEU A 345 -2.41 2.24 1.49
C LEU A 345 -2.17 3.69 1.05
N ILE A 346 -2.60 4.01 -0.16
CA ILE A 346 -2.42 5.31 -0.79
C ILE A 346 -3.78 5.94 -1.06
N GLY A 347 -3.95 7.23 -0.75
CA GLY A 347 -5.17 8.00 -1.05
C GLY A 347 -6.12 8.08 0.15
N ASN A 348 -7.41 7.86 -0.09
CA ASN A 348 -8.44 7.86 0.95
C ASN A 348 -8.22 6.66 1.89
N TRP A 349 -8.04 6.93 3.18
CA TRP A 349 -7.75 5.91 4.18
C TRP A 349 -9.01 5.37 4.88
N LEU A 350 -10.18 5.96 4.63
CA LEU A 350 -11.46 5.65 5.27
C LEU A 350 -12.24 4.52 4.60
#